data_AF-A0A5B2ZAV8-F1
#
_entry.id   AF-A0A5B2ZAV8-F1
#
_cell.length_a   1.000
_cell.length_b   1.000
_cell.length_c   1.000
_cell.angle_alpha   90.00
_cell.angle_beta   90.00
_cell.angle_gamma   90.00
#
_symmetry.space_group_name_H-M   'P 1'
#
loop_
_entity.id
_entity.type
_entity.pdbx_description
1 polymer ?
#
loop_
_entity_poly.entity_id
_entity_poly.type
_entity_poly.pdbx_seq_one_letter_code
_entity_poly.pdbx_strand_id
1 'polypeptide(L)'
;MSARRLLLLCCLLLAPALAAADDVAWSNKWRLQFSGAAESAGEIVLEVRDRAGARFEVTVPIEGNDGENRVASKVRRALDRALPSGWRVERDDGEDVLVKRRWYHPRFTLRIVRSSVKDLRIGPDRE
;
A
#
# COMPACT_ATOMS: atom_id res chain seq x y z
N MET A 1 55.60 -17.89 -44.41
CA MET A 1 54.63 -17.95 -43.30
C MET A 1 54.12 -16.54 -43.06
N SER A 2 52.86 -16.23 -43.42
CA SER A 2 52.28 -14.91 -43.16
C SER A 2 50.87 -15.11 -42.61
N ALA A 3 50.74 -15.05 -41.28
CA ALA A 3 49.48 -15.20 -40.59
C ALA A 3 48.73 -13.86 -40.63
N ARG A 4 47.80 -13.71 -41.59
CA ARG A 4 46.84 -12.61 -41.58
C ARG A 4 45.82 -12.86 -40.48
N ARG A 5 46.01 -12.16 -39.36
CA ARG A 5 45.13 -12.19 -38.18
C ARG A 5 43.78 -11.56 -38.53
N LEU A 6 42.75 -12.39 -38.47
CA LEU A 6 41.34 -12.02 -38.52
C LEU A 6 40.99 -11.26 -37.22
N LEU A 7 40.51 -10.03 -37.33
CA LEU A 7 39.97 -9.27 -36.20
C LEU A 7 38.55 -8.80 -36.58
N LEU A 8 37.58 -9.69 -36.38
CA LEU A 8 36.18 -9.32 -36.28
C LEU A 8 35.95 -8.69 -34.90
N LEU A 9 35.88 -7.35 -34.86
CA LEU A 9 35.34 -6.64 -33.69
C LEU A 9 33.80 -6.72 -33.75
N CYS A 10 33.23 -7.72 -33.08
CA CYS A 10 31.83 -7.67 -32.65
C CYS A 10 31.74 -6.76 -31.42
N CYS A 11 31.47 -5.47 -31.62
CA CYS A 11 31.04 -4.59 -30.53
C CYS A 11 29.62 -5.01 -30.11
N LEU A 12 29.50 -5.84 -29.06
CA LEU A 12 28.24 -6.02 -28.35
C LEU A 12 27.87 -4.67 -27.70
N LEU A 13 26.88 -3.99 -28.27
CA LEU A 13 26.20 -2.88 -27.63
C LEU A 13 25.42 -3.42 -26.44
N LEU A 14 25.99 -3.31 -25.24
CA LEU A 14 25.28 -3.60 -23.99
C LEU A 14 24.31 -2.43 -23.75
N ALA A 15 23.07 -2.56 -24.22
CA ALA A 15 22.02 -1.60 -23.92
C ALA A 15 21.74 -1.62 -22.40
N PRO A 16 21.82 -0.49 -21.68
CA PRO A 16 21.41 -0.45 -20.29
C PRO A 16 19.90 -0.65 -20.24
N ALA A 17 19.46 -1.73 -19.59
CA ALA A 17 18.05 -1.87 -19.22
C ALA A 17 17.74 -0.76 -18.23
N LEU A 18 17.03 0.28 -18.70
CA LEU A 18 16.49 1.31 -17.83
C LEU A 18 15.41 0.62 -16.98
N ALA A 19 15.78 0.16 -15.78
CA ALA A 19 14.81 -0.28 -14.80
C ALA A 19 13.89 0.90 -14.52
N ALA A 20 12.64 0.81 -14.95
CA ALA A 20 11.62 1.75 -14.53
C ALA A 20 11.57 1.69 -13.01
N ALA A 21 12.03 2.75 -12.34
CA ALA A 21 11.79 2.90 -10.92
C ALA A 21 10.27 3.01 -10.79
N ASP A 22 9.63 1.99 -10.22
CA ASP A 22 8.25 2.11 -9.77
C ASP A 22 8.20 3.37 -8.90
N ASP A 23 7.45 4.39 -9.33
CA ASP A 23 7.26 5.60 -8.55
C ASP A 23 6.36 5.25 -7.36
N VAL A 24 6.99 4.68 -6.33
CA VAL A 24 6.33 4.31 -5.09
C VAL A 24 5.77 5.59 -4.48
N ALA A 25 4.44 5.70 -4.40
CA ALA A 25 3.74 6.91 -3.97
C ALA A 25 3.90 7.17 -2.45
N TRP A 26 5.08 7.55 -2.00
CA TRP A 26 5.36 7.83 -0.59
C TRP A 26 4.53 9.02 -0.10
N SER A 27 3.88 8.93 1.08
CA SER A 27 3.15 10.05 1.68
C SER A 27 3.38 10.22 3.18
N ASN A 28 3.02 11.40 3.69
CA ASN A 28 2.95 11.69 5.13
C ASN A 28 1.64 11.18 5.73
N LYS A 29 0.58 11.18 4.90
CA LYS A 29 -0.77 10.82 5.28
C LYS A 29 -1.45 10.09 4.12
N TRP A 30 -2.31 9.16 4.50
CA TRP A 30 -3.19 8.43 3.60
C TRP A 30 -4.60 8.45 4.16
N ARG A 31 -5.57 8.60 3.27
CA ARG A 31 -6.98 8.41 3.53
C ARG A 31 -7.44 7.12 2.87
N LEU A 32 -8.24 6.36 3.59
CA LEU A 32 -9.01 5.26 3.05
C LEU A 32 -10.46 5.68 3.07
N GLN A 33 -11.02 5.95 1.89
CA GLN A 33 -12.44 6.18 1.71
C GLN A 33 -13.16 4.85 1.53
N PHE A 34 -14.23 4.65 2.28
CA PHE A 34 -15.10 3.48 2.17
C PHE A 34 -16.42 3.90 1.54
N SER A 35 -16.89 3.12 0.56
CA SER A 35 -18.20 3.37 -0.06
C SER A 35 -18.96 2.07 -0.31
N GLY A 36 -20.28 2.09 -0.12
CA GLY A 36 -21.16 0.92 -0.22
C GLY A 36 -21.28 0.15 1.11
N ALA A 37 -21.70 -1.10 1.05
CA ALA A 37 -21.80 -1.93 2.24
C ALA A 37 -21.29 -3.33 1.95
N ALA A 38 -20.79 -4.02 2.96
CA ALA A 38 -20.33 -5.39 2.81
C ALA A 38 -21.52 -6.32 2.54
N GLU A 39 -21.79 -6.66 1.27
CA GLU A 39 -22.84 -7.63 0.91
C GLU A 39 -22.46 -9.07 1.30
N SER A 40 -21.18 -9.31 1.60
CA SER A 40 -20.69 -10.60 2.09
C SER A 40 -19.69 -10.43 3.24
N ALA A 41 -19.61 -11.44 4.11
CA ALA A 41 -18.47 -11.56 4.99
C ALA A 41 -17.18 -11.78 4.18
N GLY A 42 -16.04 -11.44 4.77
CA GLY A 42 -14.74 -11.58 4.13
C GLY A 42 -13.64 -10.88 4.90
N GLU A 43 -12.56 -10.55 4.19
CA GLU A 43 -11.43 -9.84 4.77
C GLU A 43 -10.89 -8.78 3.81
N ILE A 44 -10.33 -7.73 4.39
CA ILE A 44 -9.52 -6.72 3.70
C ILE A 44 -8.08 -6.90 4.18
N VAL A 45 -7.14 -7.05 3.27
CA VAL A 45 -5.71 -7.12 3.57
C VAL A 45 -5.06 -5.83 3.12
N LEU A 46 -4.52 -5.08 4.09
CA LEU A 46 -3.82 -3.82 3.88
C LEU A 46 -2.32 -4.04 4.06
N GLU A 47 -1.51 -3.30 3.31
CA GLU A 47 -0.08 -3.22 3.55
C GLU A 47 0.37 -1.79 3.77
N VAL A 48 1.15 -1.60 4.83
CA VAL A 48 1.87 -0.37 5.13
C VAL A 48 3.36 -0.63 5.01
N ARG A 49 4.06 0.15 4.19
CA ARG A 49 5.53 0.11 4.09
C ARG A 49 6.09 1.49 4.31
N ASP A 50 7.12 1.61 5.15
CA ASP A 50 7.82 2.88 5.32
C ASP A 50 9.13 2.92 4.52
N ARG A 51 9.69 4.13 4.35
CA ARG A 51 10.96 4.33 3.65
C ARG A 51 12.18 3.77 4.39
N ALA A 52 12.05 3.41 5.66
CA ALA A 52 13.12 2.76 6.43
C ALA A 52 13.14 1.23 6.23
N GLY A 53 12.14 0.67 5.53
CA GLY A 53 12.05 -0.74 5.20
C GLY A 53 11.10 -1.53 6.11
N ALA A 54 10.43 -0.90 7.07
CA ALA A 54 9.41 -1.58 7.87
C ALA A 54 8.20 -1.91 6.99
N ARG A 55 7.64 -3.11 7.17
CA ARG A 55 6.49 -3.62 6.41
C ARG A 55 5.50 -4.27 7.37
N PHE A 56 4.25 -3.85 7.29
CA PHE A 56 3.15 -4.37 8.07
C PHE A 56 2.05 -4.83 7.13
N GLU A 57 1.60 -6.08 7.29
CA GLU A 57 0.42 -6.61 6.63
C GLU A 57 -0.69 -6.76 7.68
N VAL A 58 -1.86 -6.18 7.38
CA VAL A 58 -2.96 -6.07 8.34
C VAL A 58 -4.21 -6.65 7.70
N THR A 59 -4.64 -7.80 8.22
CA THR A 59 -5.89 -8.45 7.83
C THR A 59 -7.03 -7.98 8.73
N VAL A 60 -8.11 -7.49 8.11
CA VAL A 60 -9.29 -6.97 8.80
C VAL A 60 -10.49 -7.84 8.44
N PRO A 61 -11.03 -8.63 9.38
CA PRO A 61 -12.26 -9.38 9.15
C PRO A 61 -13.45 -8.42 9.06
N ILE A 62 -14.28 -8.62 8.04
CA ILE A 62 -15.51 -7.85 7.79
C ILE A 62 -16.69 -8.81 7.80
N GLU A 63 -17.76 -8.41 8.49
CA GLU A 63 -18.99 -9.19 8.56
C GLU A 63 -19.92 -8.75 7.43
N GLY A 64 -20.79 -9.67 6.98
CA GLY A 64 -21.86 -9.30 6.06
C GLY A 64 -22.78 -8.26 6.70
N ASN A 65 -23.29 -7.35 5.88
CA ASN A 65 -24.11 -6.20 6.25
C ASN A 65 -23.37 -5.15 7.11
N ASP A 66 -22.02 -5.17 7.17
CA ASP A 66 -21.27 -4.04 7.68
C ASP A 66 -21.37 -2.84 6.72
N GLY A 67 -21.99 -1.76 7.18
CA GLY A 67 -21.95 -0.48 6.46
C GLY A 67 -20.60 0.23 6.62
N GLU A 68 -20.37 1.25 5.80
CA GLU A 68 -19.13 2.05 5.68
C GLU A 68 -18.54 2.41 7.05
N ASN A 69 -19.36 2.98 7.94
CA ASN A 69 -18.98 3.37 9.29
C ASN A 69 -18.46 2.20 10.16
N ARG A 70 -19.06 1.00 10.04
CA ARG A 70 -18.59 -0.19 10.77
C ARG A 70 -17.28 -0.70 10.19
N VAL A 71 -17.18 -0.74 8.85
CA VAL A 71 -15.96 -1.12 8.15
C VAL A 71 -14.80 -0.19 8.54
N ALA A 72 -14.98 1.14 8.42
CA ALA A 72 -13.99 2.15 8.78
C ALA A 72 -13.53 2.00 10.24
N SER A 73 -14.46 1.75 11.16
CA SER A 73 -14.15 1.48 12.57
C SER A 73 -13.29 0.22 12.75
N LYS A 74 -13.64 -0.89 12.09
CA LYS A 74 -12.87 -2.15 12.14
C LYS A 74 -11.47 -1.96 11.57
N VAL A 75 -11.35 -1.32 10.42
CA VAL A 75 -10.06 -1.02 9.77
C VAL A 75 -9.20 -0.11 10.65
N ARG A 76 -9.76 0.99 11.16
CA ARG A 76 -9.05 1.91 12.08
C ARG A 76 -8.49 1.14 13.26
N ARG A 77 -9.30 0.32 13.92
CA ARG A 77 -8.88 -0.45 15.11
C ARG A 77 -7.81 -1.49 14.77
N ALA A 78 -7.90 -2.13 13.61
CA ALA A 78 -6.90 -3.12 13.19
C ALA A 78 -5.55 -2.47 12.91
N LEU A 79 -5.53 -1.36 12.15
CA LEU A 79 -4.32 -0.58 11.88
C LEU A 79 -3.72 0.01 13.16
N ASP A 80 -4.53 0.58 14.05
CA ASP A 80 -4.10 1.16 15.33
C ASP A 80 -3.45 0.13 16.26
N ARG A 81 -3.88 -1.14 16.19
CA ARG A 81 -3.24 -2.24 16.93
C ARG A 81 -1.95 -2.75 16.27
N ALA A 82 -1.89 -2.75 14.94
CA ALA A 82 -0.79 -3.34 14.19
C ALA A 82 0.40 -2.38 14.03
N LEU A 83 0.13 -1.09 13.88
CA LEU A 83 1.16 -0.07 13.67
C LEU A 83 1.69 0.43 15.02
N PRO A 84 3.01 0.56 15.19
CA PRO A 84 3.58 1.03 16.44
C PRO A 84 3.42 2.55 16.59
N SER A 85 3.92 3.11 17.70
CA SER A 85 3.67 4.48 18.15
C SER A 85 4.10 5.60 17.20
N GLY A 86 4.90 5.30 16.16
CA GLY A 86 5.32 6.23 15.11
C GLY A 86 4.21 6.63 14.12
N TRP A 87 3.08 5.95 14.17
CA TRP A 87 1.90 6.23 13.35
C TRP A 87 0.74 6.73 14.21
N ARG A 88 -0.22 7.40 13.59
CA ARG A 88 -1.50 7.78 14.17
C ARG A 88 -2.61 7.34 13.23
N VAL A 89 -3.59 6.62 13.77
CA VAL A 89 -4.75 6.14 13.00
C VAL A 89 -6.03 6.70 13.61
N GLU A 90 -6.81 7.38 12.79
CA GLU A 90 -8.07 8.01 13.20
C GLU A 90 -9.17 7.82 12.16
N ARG A 91 -10.41 8.08 12.56
CA ARG A 91 -11.52 8.26 11.63
C ARG A 91 -11.70 9.75 11.35
N ASP A 92 -12.04 10.08 10.12
CA ASP A 92 -12.55 11.39 9.72
C ASP A 92 -14.02 11.21 9.37
N ASP A 93 -14.88 12.13 9.85
CA ASP A 93 -16.37 12.18 9.78
C ASP A 93 -17.19 10.89 10.05
N GLY A 94 -16.53 9.77 10.23
CA GLY A 94 -17.12 8.46 10.46
C GLY A 94 -16.76 7.46 9.37
N GLU A 95 -16.67 7.87 8.11
CA GLU A 95 -16.64 6.92 6.99
C GLU A 95 -15.23 6.70 6.45
N ASP A 96 -14.30 7.61 6.77
CA ASP A 96 -12.93 7.52 6.32
C ASP A 96 -11.97 7.10 7.43
N VAL A 97 -10.86 6.46 7.03
CA VAL A 97 -9.72 6.18 7.92
C VAL A 97 -8.50 6.95 7.47
N LEU A 98 -7.98 7.79 8.36
CA LEU A 98 -6.74 8.53 8.16
C LEU A 98 -5.59 7.81 8.87
N VAL A 99 -4.54 7.48 8.11
CA VAL A 99 -3.25 7.02 8.64
C VAL A 99 -2.24 8.13 8.45
N LYS A 100 -1.59 8.55 9.53
CA LYS A 100 -0.63 9.66 9.56
C LYS A 100 0.69 9.20 10.16
N ARG A 101 1.81 9.64 9.60
CA ARG A 101 3.11 9.54 10.28
C ARG A 101 3.17 10.55 11.42
N ARG A 102 3.87 10.23 12.51
CA ARG A 102 4.15 11.20 13.60
C ARG A 102 5.55 11.77 13.45
N TRP A 103 5.70 13.06 13.72
CA TRP A 103 7.01 13.74 13.83
C TRP A 103 7.94 13.48 12.63
N TYR A 104 9.10 12.88 12.89
CA TYR A 104 10.14 12.56 11.90
C TYR A 104 10.05 11.11 11.41
N HIS A 105 8.98 10.38 11.72
CA HIS A 105 8.77 9.04 11.21
C HIS A 105 8.87 9.04 9.67
N PRO A 106 9.47 8.03 9.03
CA PRO A 106 9.57 7.97 7.58
C PRO A 106 8.20 8.07 6.88
N ARG A 107 8.21 8.64 5.67
CA ARG A 107 7.07 8.56 4.74
C ARG A 107 6.77 7.10 4.44
N PHE A 108 5.51 6.81 4.13
CA PHE A 108 5.05 5.45 3.93
C PHE A 108 4.08 5.35 2.77
N THR A 109 3.89 4.14 2.28
CA THR A 109 2.80 3.76 1.39
C THR A 109 1.74 3.01 2.15
N LEU A 110 0.50 3.16 1.72
CA LEU A 110 -0.62 2.35 2.16
C LEU A 110 -1.32 1.80 0.91
N ARG A 111 -1.49 0.48 0.84
CA ARG A 111 -2.19 -0.16 -0.28
C ARG A 111 -3.14 -1.25 0.19
N ILE A 112 -4.20 -1.47 -0.57
CA ILE A 112 -5.04 -2.65 -0.45
C ILE A 112 -4.37 -3.78 -1.24
N VAL A 113 -3.94 -4.83 -0.54
CA VAL A 113 -3.33 -6.01 -1.16
C VAL A 113 -4.42 -6.91 -1.72
N ARG A 114 -5.51 -7.07 -0.97
CA ARG A 114 -6.66 -7.93 -1.34
C ARG A 114 -7.91 -7.46 -0.60
N SER A 115 -9.07 -7.64 -1.23
CA SER A 115 -10.36 -7.65 -0.55
C SER A 115 -11.18 -8.82 -1.08
N SER A 116 -11.79 -9.59 -0.18
CA SER A 116 -12.75 -10.64 -0.54
C SER A 116 -14.21 -10.23 -0.27
N VAL A 117 -14.43 -9.00 0.19
CA VAL A 117 -15.74 -8.45 0.55
C VAL A 117 -16.46 -7.99 -0.71
N LYS A 118 -17.71 -8.42 -0.90
CA LYS A 118 -18.54 -7.98 -2.04
C LYS A 118 -19.19 -6.61 -1.76
N ASP A 119 -19.31 -5.82 -2.83
CA ASP A 119 -19.94 -4.49 -2.90
C ASP A 119 -19.42 -3.42 -1.92
N LEU A 120 -18.22 -3.62 -1.40
CA LEU A 120 -17.49 -2.62 -0.64
C LEU A 120 -16.36 -2.04 -1.49
N ARG A 121 -16.40 -0.74 -1.75
CA ARG A 121 -15.34 0.00 -2.47
C ARG A 121 -14.41 0.65 -1.47
N ILE A 122 -13.11 0.60 -1.75
CA ILE A 122 -12.06 1.19 -0.91
C ILE A 122 -11.16 2.02 -1.81
N GLY A 123 -11.18 3.34 -1.63
CA GLY A 123 -10.30 4.28 -2.31
C GLY A 123 -9.14 4.67 -1.40
N PRO A 124 -7.88 4.34 -1.74
CA PRO A 124 -6.73 4.92 -1.08
C PRO A 124 -6.37 6.26 -1.74
N ASP A 125 -6.35 7.34 -0.96
CA ASP A 125 -5.92 8.66 -1.40
C ASP A 125 -4.70 9.14 -0.59
N ARG A 126 -3.76 9.78 -1.29
CA ARG A 126 -2.53 10.29 -0.71
C ARG A 126 -2.70 11.77 -0.36
N GLU A 127 -2.32 12.14 0.86
CA GLU A 127 -2.41 13.53 1.36
C GLU A 127 -1.11 14.04 1.99
#